data_AF-A0A4P6JHH5-F1
#
_entry.id   AF-A0A4P6JHH5-F1
#
_cell.length_a   1.000
_cell.length_b   1.000
_cell.length_c   1.000
_cell.angle_alpha   90.00
_cell.angle_beta   90.00
_cell.angle_gamma   90.00
#
_symmetry.space_group_name_H-M   'P 1'
#
loop_
_entity.id
_entity.type
_entity.pdbx_description
1 polymer ?
#
loop_
_entity_poly.entity_id
_entity_poly.type
_entity_poly.pdbx_seq_one_letter_code
_entity_poly.pdbx_strand_id
1 'polypeptide(L)'
;MPESLEQLDLLLVQVARKRRVQQSGIAFEGYTYLDPTLSAYVGEEVMIRYDPIDLAEIRVFFQNRFVCRAICPELSGQTVSLKEIVAARQARRRDLRGELAERKALVKHYVKREAETSRRATAEQAVGEKAAAVKLEVRQPRCRSKRPLCQRKRV
;
A
#
# COMPACT_ATOMS: atom_id res chain seq x y z
N MET A 1 36.62 -35.57 11.60
CA MET A 1 35.45 -35.41 10.71
C MET A 1 34.21 -35.40 11.60
N PRO A 2 33.20 -34.53 11.39
CA PRO A 2 31.99 -34.54 12.21
C PRO A 2 31.26 -35.88 12.04
N GLU A 3 30.71 -36.42 13.12
CA GLU A 3 30.26 -37.82 13.19
C GLU A 3 28.76 -38.00 12.89
N SER A 4 28.02 -36.90 12.79
CA SER A 4 26.59 -36.92 12.49
C SER A 4 26.17 -35.71 11.65
N LEU A 5 25.14 -35.89 10.81
CA LEU A 5 24.55 -34.81 10.01
C LEU A 5 24.07 -33.65 10.90
N GLU A 6 23.62 -33.98 12.11
CA GLU A 6 23.16 -33.05 13.15
C GLU A 6 24.28 -32.16 13.73
N GLN A 7 25.55 -32.55 13.63
CA GLN A 7 26.68 -31.69 13.99
C GLN A 7 27.04 -30.73 12.86
N LEU A 8 26.78 -31.12 11.61
CA LEU A 8 26.89 -30.22 10.46
C LEU A 8 25.84 -29.11 10.53
N ASP A 9 24.66 -29.41 11.06
CA ASP A 9 23.56 -28.47 11.30
C ASP A 9 23.91 -27.28 12.21
N LEU A 10 24.84 -27.48 13.16
CA LEU A 10 25.30 -26.42 14.05
C LEU A 10 26.24 -25.42 13.33
N LEU A 11 26.86 -25.86 12.23
CA LEU A 11 27.81 -25.08 11.43
C LEU A 11 27.11 -24.25 10.34
N LEU A 12 25.85 -24.56 10.02
CA LEU A 12 25.07 -23.90 8.96
C LEU A 12 24.32 -22.68 9.51
N VAL A 13 24.50 -21.57 8.80
CA VAL A 13 24.54 -20.19 9.31
C VAL A 13 23.15 -19.52 9.31
N GLN A 14 23.00 -18.43 10.09
CA GLN A 14 21.79 -17.59 10.30
C GLN A 14 20.52 -18.30 10.79
N VAL A 15 20.25 -18.13 12.09
CA VAL A 15 18.97 -18.50 12.70
C VAL A 15 17.91 -17.47 12.33
N ALA A 16 16.88 -17.89 11.60
CA ALA A 16 15.72 -17.06 11.33
C ALA A 16 14.85 -16.91 12.59
N ARG A 17 14.05 -15.83 12.63
CA ARG A 17 13.01 -15.66 13.64
C ARG A 17 12.02 -16.82 13.60
N LYS A 18 11.44 -17.15 14.77
CA LYS A 18 10.36 -18.14 14.91
C LYS A 18 9.21 -17.82 13.93
N ARG A 19 8.71 -18.83 13.21
CA ARG A 19 7.58 -18.74 12.27
C ARG A 19 6.54 -19.79 12.62
N ARG A 20 5.28 -19.48 12.35
CA ARG A 20 4.18 -20.43 12.51
C ARG A 20 4.02 -21.29 11.28
N VAL A 21 3.81 -22.59 11.49
CA VAL A 21 3.49 -23.55 10.43
C VAL A 21 2.03 -23.39 10.03
N GLN A 22 1.77 -23.24 8.72
CA GLN A 22 0.43 -23.23 8.16
C GLN A 22 0.10 -24.61 7.57
N GLN A 23 -1.18 -24.84 7.23
CA GLN A 23 -1.58 -26.07 6.52
C GLN A 23 -0.88 -26.22 5.16
N SER A 24 -0.58 -25.10 4.51
CA SER A 24 0.18 -25.06 3.25
C SER A 24 1.69 -25.13 3.44
N GLY A 25 2.21 -25.32 4.66
CA GLY A 25 3.65 -25.34 4.95
C GLY A 25 4.15 -24.07 5.64
N ILE A 26 5.45 -23.78 5.48
CA ILE A 26 6.13 -22.67 6.17
C ILE A 26 6.39 -21.54 5.18
N ALA A 27 5.89 -20.35 5.48
CA ALA A 27 6.18 -19.15 4.72
C ALA A 27 7.49 -18.50 5.19
N PHE A 28 8.54 -18.58 4.38
CA PHE A 28 9.83 -17.96 4.64
C PHE A 28 10.29 -17.14 3.45
N GLU A 29 10.71 -15.89 3.72
CA GLU A 29 11.08 -14.90 2.71
C GLU A 29 10.15 -14.91 1.49
N GLY A 30 8.83 -14.94 1.66
CA GLY A 30 7.87 -14.88 0.54
C GLY A 30 7.80 -16.12 -0.36
N TYR A 31 8.47 -17.21 0.00
CA TYR A 31 8.25 -18.54 -0.56
C TYR A 31 7.60 -19.45 0.47
N THR A 32 6.98 -20.51 -0.03
CA THR A 32 6.35 -21.54 0.80
C THR A 32 7.19 -22.81 0.72
N TYR A 33 7.61 -23.30 1.88
CA TYR A 33 8.36 -24.54 2.01
C TYR A 33 7.43 -25.65 2.49
N LEU A 34 7.55 -26.80 1.85
CA LEU A 34 6.67 -27.94 2.04
C LEU A 34 7.47 -29.16 2.44
N ASP A 35 6.93 -29.90 3.40
CA ASP A 35 7.32 -31.27 3.69
C ASP A 35 6.16 -31.98 4.39
N PRO A 36 5.86 -33.26 4.08
CA PRO A 36 4.76 -34.00 4.71
C PRO A 36 4.89 -34.12 6.24
N THR A 37 6.11 -34.09 6.79
CA THR A 37 6.30 -34.22 8.24
C THR A 37 5.84 -32.97 9.02
N LEU A 38 5.72 -31.82 8.34
CA LEU A 38 5.23 -30.58 8.94
C LEU A 38 3.75 -30.63 9.31
N SER A 39 2.98 -31.55 8.72
CA SER A 39 1.55 -31.71 9.01
C SER A 39 1.27 -32.02 10.49
N ALA A 40 2.23 -32.63 11.20
CA ALA A 40 2.11 -32.89 12.63
C ALA A 40 2.37 -31.65 13.52
N TYR A 41 2.91 -30.57 12.94
CA TYR A 41 3.32 -29.36 13.66
C TYR A 41 2.55 -28.11 13.21
N VAL A 42 1.38 -28.27 12.59
CA VAL A 42 0.55 -27.16 12.11
C VAL A 42 0.07 -26.32 13.29
N GLY A 43 0.30 -25.01 13.23
CA GLY A 43 -0.03 -24.06 14.30
C GLY A 43 1.10 -23.81 15.31
N GLU A 44 2.12 -24.66 15.33
CA GLU A 44 3.28 -24.51 16.21
C GLU A 44 4.29 -23.48 15.70
N GLU A 45 5.08 -22.94 16.62
CA GLU A 45 6.19 -22.03 16.31
C GLU A 45 7.50 -22.79 16.14
N VAL A 46 8.11 -22.63 14.98
CA VAL A 46 9.28 -23.40 14.58
C VAL A 46 10.42 -22.45 14.18
N MET A 47 11.65 -22.88 14.48
CA MET A 47 12.86 -22.16 14.09
C MET A 47 13.39 -22.70 12.77
N ILE A 48 13.80 -21.78 11.90
CA ILE A 48 14.30 -22.12 10.58
C ILE A 48 15.78 -21.78 10.55
N ARG A 49 16.58 -22.70 10.01
CA ARG A 49 17.98 -22.49 9.63
C ARG A 49 18.12 -22.74 8.14
N TYR A 50 18.88 -21.90 7.47
CA TYR A 50 19.03 -21.96 6.02
C TYR A 50 20.39 -21.45 5.63
N ASP A 51 20.94 -21.95 4.53
CA ASP A 51 22.19 -21.42 4.01
C ASP A 51 21.89 -20.26 3.06
N PRO A 52 22.59 -19.12 3.18
CA PRO A 52 22.31 -17.95 2.34
C PRO A 52 22.61 -18.19 0.84
N ILE A 53 23.40 -19.24 0.55
CA ILE A 53 23.76 -19.67 -0.80
C ILE A 53 22.69 -20.62 -1.37
N ASP A 54 22.06 -21.41 -0.51
CA ASP A 54 21.07 -22.41 -0.91
C ASP A 54 19.76 -22.23 -0.14
N LEU A 55 18.80 -21.58 -0.81
CA LEU A 55 17.44 -21.41 -0.30
C LEU A 55 16.46 -22.43 -0.88
N ALA A 56 16.90 -23.38 -1.69
CA ALA A 56 16.01 -24.43 -2.21
C ALA A 56 15.51 -25.34 -1.07
N GLU A 57 16.33 -25.49 -0.04
CA GLU A 57 16.05 -26.31 1.12
C GLU A 57 16.24 -25.52 2.41
N ILE A 58 15.29 -25.65 3.34
CA ILE A 58 15.42 -25.11 4.70
C ILE A 58 15.39 -26.23 5.72
N ARG A 59 16.09 -26.02 6.83
CA ARG A 59 16.11 -26.94 7.96
C ARG A 59 15.26 -26.41 9.08
N VAL A 60 14.32 -27.24 9.52
CA VAL A 60 13.25 -26.87 10.42
C VAL A 60 13.49 -27.49 11.79
N PHE A 61 13.47 -26.67 12.83
CA PHE A 61 13.75 -27.04 14.21
C PHE A 61 12.62 -26.64 15.15
N PHE A 62 12.04 -27.60 15.85
CA PHE A 62 11.05 -27.37 16.89
C PHE A 62 11.70 -27.55 18.26
N GLN A 63 11.63 -26.55 19.14
CA GLN A 63 12.24 -26.59 20.48
C GLN A 63 13.72 -27.07 20.47
N ASN A 64 14.51 -26.56 19.52
CA ASN A 64 15.91 -26.94 19.28
C ASN A 64 16.13 -28.40 18.82
N ARG A 65 15.07 -29.16 18.56
CA ARG A 65 15.14 -30.49 17.95
C ARG A 65 14.93 -30.37 16.44
N PHE A 66 15.75 -31.07 15.66
CA PHE A 66 15.57 -31.18 14.21
C PHE A 66 14.29 -31.95 13.90
N VAL A 67 13.45 -31.39 13.03
CA VAL A 67 12.21 -32.03 12.58
C VAL A 67 12.40 -32.57 11.17
N CYS A 68 12.71 -31.69 10.22
CA CYS A 68 12.76 -32.05 8.81
C CYS A 68 13.53 -31.03 7.96
N ARG A 69 13.85 -31.47 6.74
CA ARG A 69 14.20 -30.60 5.62
C ARG A 69 12.94 -30.28 4.85
N ALA A 70 12.62 -29.00 4.70
CA ALA A 70 11.51 -28.55 3.87
C ALA A 70 12.02 -27.98 2.55
N ILE A 71 11.35 -28.33 1.45
CA ILE A 71 11.76 -27.99 0.09
C ILE A 71 10.84 -26.90 -0.44
N CYS A 72 11.41 -25.94 -1.16
CA CYS A 72 10.63 -24.97 -1.92
C CYS A 72 10.26 -25.53 -3.30
N PRO A 73 8.97 -25.70 -3.62
CA PRO A 73 8.55 -26.16 -4.95
C PRO A 73 8.85 -25.13 -6.05
N GLU A 74 8.81 -23.83 -5.74
CA GLU A 74 9.08 -22.75 -6.70
C GLU A 74 10.56 -22.66 -7.11
N LEU A 75 11.46 -23.15 -6.27
CA LEU A 75 12.90 -23.11 -6.46
C LEU A 75 13.46 -24.51 -6.76
N SER A 76 12.60 -25.53 -6.83
CA SER A 76 13.03 -26.92 -7.02
C SER A 76 13.75 -27.07 -8.37
N GLY A 77 15.03 -27.41 -8.32
CA GLY A 77 15.88 -27.62 -9.50
C GLY A 77 16.84 -26.48 -9.84
N GLN A 78 16.85 -25.37 -9.09
CA GLN A 78 17.81 -24.27 -9.29
C GLN A 78 18.43 -23.84 -7.96
N THR A 79 19.76 -23.68 -7.92
CA THR A 79 20.47 -23.08 -6.78
C THR A 79 20.31 -21.57 -6.85
N VAL A 80 19.35 -21.02 -6.11
CA VAL A 80 19.10 -19.57 -6.08
C VAL A 80 19.58 -19.00 -4.76
N SER A 81 20.46 -18.01 -4.83
CA SER A 81 21.01 -17.34 -3.65
C SER A 81 20.04 -16.29 -3.08
N LEU A 82 20.14 -15.99 -1.79
CA LEU A 82 19.31 -14.95 -1.13
C LEU A 82 19.46 -13.59 -1.84
N LYS A 83 20.67 -13.28 -2.29
CA LYS A 83 20.99 -12.02 -2.98
C LYS A 83 20.21 -11.88 -4.28
N GLU A 84 20.06 -12.95 -5.04
CA GLU A 84 19.30 -12.96 -6.30
C GLU A 84 17.81 -12.76 -6.06
N ILE A 85 17.22 -13.43 -5.06
CA ILE A 85 15.82 -13.26 -4.67
C ILE A 85 15.54 -11.81 -4.26
N VAL A 86 16.41 -11.23 -3.43
CA VAL A 86 16.27 -9.84 -2.98
C VAL A 86 16.43 -8.88 -4.17
N ALA A 87 17.41 -9.10 -5.05
CA ALA A 87 17.64 -8.28 -6.23
C ALA A 87 16.43 -8.31 -7.19
N ALA A 88 15.91 -9.50 -7.51
CA ALA A 88 14.73 -9.69 -8.34
C ALA A 88 13.50 -8.98 -7.76
N ARG A 89 13.31 -9.05 -6.44
CA ARG A 89 12.23 -8.33 -5.75
C ARG A 89 12.39 -6.83 -5.81
N GLN A 90 13.61 -6.33 -5.63
CA GLN A 90 13.87 -4.90 -5.69
C GLN A 90 13.68 -4.36 -7.10
N ALA A 91 14.07 -5.11 -8.13
CA ALA A 91 13.81 -4.75 -9.53
C ALA A 91 12.29 -4.68 -9.77
N ARG A 92 11.57 -5.76 -9.47
CA ARG A 92 10.11 -5.80 -9.67
C ARG A 92 9.36 -4.73 -8.89
N ARG A 93 9.80 -4.42 -7.67
CA ARG A 93 9.20 -3.34 -6.87
C ARG A 93 9.49 -1.96 -7.46
N ARG A 94 10.65 -1.76 -8.08
CA ARG A 94 10.98 -0.51 -8.78
C ARG A 94 10.09 -0.33 -10.00
N ASP A 95 9.91 -1.39 -10.81
CA ASP A 95 9.09 -1.34 -12.02
C ASP A 95 7.63 -1.00 -11.69
N LEU A 96 7.03 -1.73 -10.74
CA LEU A 96 5.65 -1.47 -10.28
C LEU A 96 5.49 -0.09 -9.66
N ARG A 97 6.51 0.43 -8.97
CA ARG A 97 6.48 1.80 -8.45
C ARG A 97 6.54 2.85 -9.56
N GLY A 98 7.28 2.59 -10.63
CA GLY A 98 7.31 3.42 -11.84
C GLY A 98 5.92 3.51 -12.46
N GLU A 99 5.31 2.37 -12.77
CA GLU A 99 3.95 2.32 -13.34
C GLU A 99 2.91 3.03 -12.48
N LEU A 100 2.97 2.83 -11.15
CA LEU A 100 2.07 3.51 -10.22
C LEU A 100 2.31 5.01 -10.16
N ALA A 101 3.56 5.46 -10.26
CA ALA A 101 3.89 6.89 -10.27
C ALA A 101 3.35 7.56 -11.55
N GLU A 102 3.52 6.92 -12.71
CA GLU A 102 2.97 7.38 -13.99
C GLU A 102 1.44 7.48 -13.96
N ARG A 103 0.77 6.41 -13.54
CA ARG A 103 -0.70 6.41 -13.40
C ARG A 103 -1.19 7.48 -12.43
N LYS A 104 -0.50 7.69 -11.30
CA LYS A 104 -0.83 8.76 -10.34
C LYS A 104 -0.63 10.15 -10.94
N ALA A 105 0.40 10.36 -11.76
CA ALA A 105 0.63 11.64 -12.43
C ALA A 105 -0.51 11.97 -13.41
N LEU A 106 -0.95 10.99 -14.20
CA LEU A 106 -2.09 11.14 -15.10
C LEU A 106 -3.38 11.46 -14.34
N VAL A 107 -3.71 10.70 -13.29
CA VAL A 107 -4.90 10.96 -12.46
C VAL A 107 -4.84 12.36 -11.85
N LYS A 108 -3.69 12.78 -11.33
CA LYS A 108 -3.50 14.15 -10.81
C LYS A 108 -3.75 15.21 -11.87
N HIS A 109 -3.32 14.98 -13.11
CA HIS A 109 -3.56 15.90 -14.22
C HIS A 109 -5.05 16.01 -14.55
N TYR A 110 -5.78 14.89 -14.60
CA TYR A 110 -7.23 14.89 -14.81
C TYR A 110 -8.00 15.57 -13.68
N VAL A 111 -7.70 15.23 -12.42
CA VAL A 111 -8.33 15.85 -11.24
C VAL A 111 -8.06 17.35 -11.20
N LYS A 112 -6.85 17.80 -11.55
CA LYS A 112 -6.53 19.23 -11.63
C LYS A 112 -7.35 19.92 -12.73
N ARG A 113 -7.48 19.29 -13.91
CA ARG A 113 -8.29 19.80 -15.01
C ARG A 113 -9.77 19.91 -14.61
N GLU A 114 -10.31 18.92 -13.92
CA GLU A 114 -11.69 18.94 -13.39
C GLU A 114 -11.89 20.00 -12.30
N ALA A 115 -10.91 20.21 -11.43
CA ALA A 115 -10.94 21.29 -10.45
C ALA A 115 -10.92 22.67 -11.13
N GLU A 116 -10.21 22.83 -12.24
CA GLU A 116 -10.18 24.07 -13.01
C GLU A 116 -11.49 24.30 -13.78
N THR A 117 -12.09 23.27 -14.38
CA THR A 117 -13.39 23.39 -15.07
C THR A 117 -14.53 23.69 -14.09
N SER A 118 -14.56 23.04 -12.93
CA SER A 118 -15.55 23.31 -11.88
C SER A 118 -15.40 24.72 -11.28
N ARG A 119 -14.17 25.22 -11.10
CA ARG A 119 -13.92 26.62 -10.70
C ARG A 119 -14.39 27.63 -11.75
N ARG A 120 -14.21 27.34 -13.03
CA ARG A 120 -14.72 28.19 -14.13
C ARG A 120 -16.25 28.19 -14.19
N ALA A 121 -16.87 27.01 -14.07
CA ALA A 121 -18.33 26.88 -14.03
C ALA A 121 -18.95 27.63 -12.84
N THR A 122 -18.35 27.53 -11.65
CA THR A 122 -18.82 28.27 -10.46
C THR A 122 -18.59 29.77 -10.56
N ALA A 123 -17.50 30.23 -11.19
CA ALA A 123 -17.27 31.65 -11.46
C ALA A 123 -18.27 32.21 -12.50
N GLU A 124 -18.58 31.46 -13.55
CA GLU A 124 -19.60 31.84 -14.55
C GLU A 124 -21.01 31.90 -13.94
N GLN A 125 -21.34 30.96 -13.05
CA GLN A 125 -22.61 30.96 -12.30
C GLN A 125 -22.74 32.17 -11.35
N ALA A 126 -21.65 32.57 -10.68
CA ALA A 126 -21.64 33.75 -9.81
C ALA A 126 -21.80 35.09 -10.55
N VAL A 127 -21.40 35.15 -11.83
CA VAL A 127 -21.62 36.34 -12.69
C VAL A 127 -23.06 36.40 -13.18
N GLY A 128 -23.69 35.24 -13.45
CA GLY A 128 -25.10 35.14 -13.81
C GLY A 128 -26.06 35.55 -12.69
N GLU A 129 -25.80 35.13 -11.45
CA GLU A 129 -26.61 35.54 -10.29
C GLU A 129 -26.46 37.03 -9.95
N LYS A 130 -25.26 37.61 -10.12
CA LYS A 130 -25.05 39.06 -9.94
C LYS A 130 -25.73 39.89 -11.04
N ALA A 131 -25.79 39.40 -12.27
CA ALA A 131 -26.52 40.07 -13.36
C ALA A 131 -28.05 40.04 -13.15
N ALA A 132 -28.58 39.00 -12.50
CA ALA A 132 -29.99 38.93 -12.12
C ALA A 132 -30.36 39.92 -11.00
N ALA A 133 -29.46 40.17 -10.04
CA ALA A 133 -29.64 41.17 -9.00
C ALA A 133 -29.59 42.62 -9.52
N VAL A 134 -28.66 42.93 -10.45
CA VAL A 134 -28.51 44.28 -11.04
C VAL A 134 -29.73 44.66 -11.90
N LYS A 135 -30.48 43.69 -12.43
CA LYS A 135 -31.70 43.96 -13.22
C LYS A 135 -32.91 44.37 -12.36
N LEU A 136 -32.89 44.12 -11.06
CA LEU A 136 -33.97 44.52 -10.14
C LEU A 136 -33.82 45.97 -9.64
N GLU A 137 -32.59 46.50 -9.57
CA GLU A 137 -32.32 47.88 -9.09
C GLU A 137 -32.63 48.97 -10.13
N VAL A 138 -32.67 48.68 -11.43
CA VAL A 138 -32.99 49.67 -12.48
C VAL A 138 -34.51 49.94 -12.59
N ARG A 139 -35.36 49.24 -11.82
CA ARG A 139 -36.83 49.29 -11.90
C ARG A 139 -37.54 50.03 -10.75
N GLN A 140 -36.84 50.88 -9.99
CA GLN A 140 -37.53 51.75 -9.02
C GLN A 140 -37.82 53.14 -9.62
N PRO A 141 -39.09 53.53 -9.83
CA PRO A 141 -39.41 54.92 -10.12
C PRO A 141 -39.18 55.76 -8.86
N ARG A 142 -38.44 56.87 -9.01
CA ARG A 142 -38.30 57.91 -7.97
C ARG A 142 -39.67 58.59 -7.72
N CYS A 143 -40.47 58.04 -6.80
CA CYS A 143 -41.64 58.74 -6.28
C CYS A 143 -41.20 59.83 -5.28
N ARG A 144 -40.99 61.06 -5.76
CA ARG A 144 -40.92 62.27 -4.93
C ARG A 144 -42.30 62.53 -4.31
N SER A 145 -42.53 62.08 -3.07
CA SER A 145 -43.70 62.50 -2.30
C SER A 145 -43.47 63.89 -1.70
N LYS A 146 -44.34 64.82 -2.12
CA LYS A 146 -44.51 66.17 -1.58
C LYS A 146 -44.82 66.09 -0.08
N ARG A 147 -44.08 66.82 0.77
CA ARG A 147 -44.49 67.10 2.15
C ARG A 147 -45.43 68.32 2.15
N PRO A 148 -46.64 68.24 2.72
CA PRO A 148 -47.51 69.40 2.85
C PRO A 148 -47.08 70.29 4.02
N LEU A 149 -47.18 71.60 3.80
CA LEU A 149 -47.17 72.65 4.83
C LEU A 149 -48.18 72.31 5.94
N CYS A 150 -47.76 72.46 7.20
CA CYS A 150 -48.71 72.66 8.29
C CYS A 150 -48.15 73.70 9.27
N GLN A 151 -48.86 74.83 9.33
CA GLN A 151 -48.57 76.01 10.14
C GLN A 151 -48.75 75.73 11.63
N ARG A 152 -47.92 76.32 12.50
CA ARG A 152 -48.29 76.62 13.89
C ARG A 152 -47.76 77.98 14.33
N LYS A 153 -48.73 78.87 14.55
CA LYS A 153 -48.70 80.15 15.27
C LYS A 153 -48.08 80.06 16.67
N ARG A 154 -47.42 81.16 17.07
CA ARG A 154 -47.25 81.79 18.42
C ARG A 154 -45.98 82.66 18.31
N VAL A 155 -45.92 83.96 18.60
CA VAL A 155 -46.66 84.87 19.49
C VAL A 155 -46.82 86.22 18.77
#